data_AF-A0A1V2JW39-F1
#
_entry.id   AF-A0A1V2JW39-F1
#
_cell.length_a   1.000
_cell.length_b   1.000
_cell.length_c   1.000
_cell.angle_alpha   90.00
_cell.angle_beta   90.00
_cell.angle_gamma   90.00
#
_symmetry.space_group_name_H-M   'P 1'
#
loop_
_entity.id
_entity.type
_entity.pdbx_description
1 polymer ?
#
loop_
_entity_poly.entity_id
_entity_poly.type
_entity_poly.pdbx_seq_one_letter_code
_entity_poly.pdbx_strand_id
1 'polypeptide(L)' 'MSGAFHCPIKYLPESSENIKSFLTKLSIETDFKFFLSFQYESLYVIRDEVGIGFLKNMVD' A
#
# COMPACT_ATOMS: atom_id res chain seq x y z
N MET A 1 12.59 -0.35 8.55
CA MET A 1 12.78 -0.68 7.13
C MET A 1 11.79 0.16 6.33
N SER A 2 12.22 0.86 5.30
CA SER A 2 11.36 1.63 4.40
C SER A 2 11.52 1.12 2.98
N GLY A 3 10.43 1.14 2.20
CA GLY A 3 10.41 0.81 0.79
C GLY A 3 9.56 1.83 0.05
N ALA A 4 9.80 1.99 -1.25
CA ALA A 4 9.06 2.92 -2.09
C ALA A 4 8.70 2.28 -3.43
N PHE A 5 7.48 2.56 -3.91
CA PHE A 5 7.08 2.25 -5.28
C PHE A 5 7.38 3.46 -6.15
N HIS A 6 8.16 3.27 -7.21
CA HIS A 6 8.37 4.29 -8.22
C HIS A 6 7.39 4.03 -9.37
N CYS A 7 6.28 4.76 -9.37
CA CYS A 7 5.27 4.69 -10.42
C CYS A 7 4.84 6.12 -10.80
N PRO A 8 4.96 6.52 -12.07
CA PRO A 8 4.35 7.75 -12.56
C PRO A 8 2.84 7.74 -12.31
N ILE A 9 2.27 8.87 -11.86
CA ILE A 9 0.84 8.99 -11.50
C ILE A 9 -0.10 8.48 -12.62
N LYS A 10 0.25 8.74 -13.89
CA LYS A 10 -0.52 8.27 -15.05
C LYS A 10 -0.68 6.74 -15.16
N TYR A 11 0.22 5.98 -14.54
CA TYR A 11 0.21 4.51 -14.51
C TYR A 11 -0.27 3.96 -13.16
N LEU A 12 -0.61 4.84 -12.20
CA LEU A 12 -1.16 4.43 -10.91
C LEU A 12 -2.49 3.66 -11.06
N PRO A 13 -3.42 4.00 -11.97
CA PRO A 13 -4.64 3.22 -12.18
C PRO A 13 -4.34 1.75 -12.49
N GLU A 14 -3.43 1.52 -13.44
CA GLU A 14 -3.02 0.20 -13.92
C GLU A 14 -2.19 -0.56 -12.87
N SER A 15 -1.40 0.18 -12.08
CA SER A 15 -0.52 -0.41 -11.07
C SER A 15 -1.19 -0.64 -9.73
N SER A 16 -2.33 0.01 -9.47
CA SER A 16 -2.98 0.01 -8.16
C SER A 16 -3.34 -1.39 -7.67
N GLU A 17 -3.89 -2.23 -8.53
CA GLU A 17 -4.25 -3.62 -8.21
C GLU A 17 -2.99 -4.47 -7.94
N ASN A 18 -1.92 -4.25 -8.69
CA ASN A 18 -0.64 -4.93 -8.44
C ASN A 18 -0.04 -4.52 -7.09
N ILE A 19 -0.11 -3.22 -6.74
CA ILE A 19 0.34 -2.70 -5.44
C ILE A 19 -0.49 -3.32 -4.31
N LYS A 20 -1.84 -3.36 -4.44
CA LYS A 20 -2.71 -4.01 -3.44
C LYS A 20 -2.34 -5.48 -3.27
N SER A 21 -2.20 -6.22 -4.38
CA SER A 21 -1.85 -7.64 -4.35
C SER A 21 -0.49 -7.88 -3.66
N PHE A 22 0.51 -7.06 -3.97
CA PHE A 22 1.81 -7.11 -3.30
C PHE A 22 1.69 -6.84 -1.79
N LEU A 23 0.97 -5.80 -1.38
CA LEU A 23 0.80 -5.47 0.05
C LEU A 23 0.04 -6.57 0.80
N THR A 24 -0.99 -7.14 0.19
CA THR A 24 -1.70 -8.30 0.75
C THR A 24 -0.76 -9.48 0.94
N LYS A 25 0.05 -9.81 -0.08
CA LYS A 25 1.03 -10.90 0.01
C LYS A 25 2.10 -10.62 1.07
N LEU A 26 2.64 -9.41 1.11
CA LEU A 26 3.59 -8.98 2.15
C LEU A 26 3.00 -9.12 3.55
N SER A 27 1.71 -8.82 3.70
CA SER A 27 0.98 -8.98 4.96
C SER A 27 0.80 -10.45 5.37
N ILE A 28 0.83 -11.39 4.43
CA ILE A 28 0.74 -12.83 4.75
C ILE A 28 2.13 -13.37 5.10
N GLU A 29 3.16 -12.88 4.42
CA GLU A 29 4.53 -13.40 4.54
C GLU A 29 5.34 -12.80 5.69
N THR A 30 4.86 -11.70 6.30
CA THR A 30 5.63 -10.95 7.31
C THR A 30 4.77 -10.46 8.46
N ASP A 31 5.34 -10.40 9.67
CA ASP A 31 4.61 -9.97 10.89
C ASP A 31 4.84 -8.50 11.27
N PHE A 32 5.63 -7.75 10.50
CA PHE A 32 5.90 -6.35 10.85
C PHE A 32 4.75 -5.42 10.43
N LYS A 33 4.60 -4.35 11.21
CA LYS A 33 3.66 -3.25 10.93
C LYS A 33 4.21 -2.39 9.80
N PHE A 34 3.34 -1.98 8.87
CA PHE A 34 3.69 -1.06 7.79
C PHE A 34 2.52 -0.16 7.42
N PHE A 35 2.82 0.93 6.72
CA PHE A 35 1.81 1.79 6.12
C PHE A 35 2.23 2.18 4.71
N LEU A 36 1.24 2.45 3.86
CA LEU A 36 1.44 3.06 2.55
C LEU A 36 0.86 4.48 2.56
N SER A 37 1.70 5.45 2.21
CA SER A 37 1.31 6.82 1.92
C SER A 37 1.86 7.29 0.59
N PHE A 38 1.12 8.15 -0.10
CA PHE A 38 1.62 8.92 -1.23
C PHE A 38 1.93 10.33 -0.77
N GLN A 39 3.16 10.79 -1.05
CA GLN A 39 3.64 12.15 -0.74
C GLN A 39 3.44 12.58 0.72
N TYR A 40 3.29 11.63 1.65
CA TYR A 40 2.96 11.87 3.07
C TYR A 40 1.63 12.59 3.33
N GLU A 41 0.77 12.76 2.31
CA GLU A 41 -0.48 13.51 2.45
C GLU A 41 -1.63 12.65 2.99
N SER A 42 -1.64 11.37 2.63
CA SER A 42 -2.71 10.45 3.01
C SER A 42 -2.21 9.04 3.23
N LEU A 43 -2.81 8.36 4.21
CA LEU A 43 -2.66 6.92 4.43
C LEU A 43 -3.68 6.18 3.57
N TYR A 44 -3.18 5.21 2.79
CA TYR A 44 -4.00 4.38 1.90
C TYR A 44 -4.12 2.97 2.44
N VAL A 45 -3.05 2.46 3.04
CA VAL A 45 -3.00 1.13 3.63
C VAL A 45 -2.30 1.22 4.97
N ILE A 46 -2.81 0.50 5.95
CA ILE A 46 -2.16 0.26 7.24
C ILE A 46 -2.19 -1.24 7.54
N ARG A 47 -1.06 -1.77 8.02
CA ARG A 47 -1.01 -3.08 8.67
C ARG A 47 -0.61 -2.89 10.11
N ASP A 48 -1.47 -3.35 11.01
CA ASP A 48 -1.24 -3.34 12.45
C ASP A 48 -1.49 -4.73 13.07
N GLU A 49 -1.75 -4.79 14.37
CA GLU A 49 -1.98 -6.05 15.11
C GLU A 49 -3.31 -6.73 14.73
N VAL A 50 -4.26 -5.99 14.16
CA VAL A 50 -5.56 -6.50 13.73
C VAL A 50 -5.48 -7.08 12.32
N GLY A 51 -4.58 -6.55 11.49
CA GLY A 51 -4.33 -7.03 10.14
C GLY A 51 -4.08 -5.90 9.16
N ILE A 52 -4.30 -6.16 7.87
CA ILE A 52 -4.18 -5.16 6.80
C ILE A 52 -5.54 -4.47 6.57
N GLY A 53 -5.54 -3.15 6.60
CA GLY A 53 -6.69 -2.29 6.31
C GLY A 53 -6.40 -1.40 5.10
N PHE A 54 -7.30 -1.42 4.13
CA PHE A 54 -7.30 -0.52 2.98
C PHE A 54 -8.24 0.66 3.28
N LEU A 55 -7.66 1.83 3.55
CA LEU A 55 -8.36 3.00 4.06
C LEU A 55 -8.92 3.89 2.95
N LYS A 56 -8.23 3.94 1.81
CA LYS A 56 -8.58 4.77 0.64
C LYS A 56 -8.25 4.03 -0.64
N ASN A 57 -8.96 4.35 -1.72
CA ASN A 57 -8.54 3.94 -3.05
C ASN A 57 -7.36 4.80 -3.50
N MET A 58 -6.38 4.17 -4.16
CA MET A 58 -5.22 4.86 -4.74
C MET A 58 -5.57 5.60 -6.04
N VAL A 59 -6.72 5.29 -6.60
CA VAL A 59 -7.29 5.84 -7.83
C VAL A 59 -8.73 6.21 -7.51
N ASP A 60 -9.15 7.42 -7.90
CA ASP A 60 -10.55 7.85 -7.86
C ASP A 60 -11.37 7.19 -8.97
#